data_AF-A0A7X8ZR57-F1
#
_entry.id   AF-A0A7X8ZR57-F1
#
_cell.length_a   1.000
_cell.length_b   1.000
_cell.length_c   1.000
_cell.angle_alpha   90.00
_cell.angle_beta   90.00
_cell.angle_gamma   90.00
#
_symmetry.space_group_name_H-M   'P 1'
#
loop_
_entity.id
_entity.type
_entity.pdbx_description
1 polymer ?
#
loop_
_entity_poly.entity_id
_entity_poly.type
_entity_poly.pdbx_seq_one_letter_code
_entity_poly.pdbx_strand_id
1 'polypeptide(L)'
;EGSNRARNWQRYDDGQHSGKMVFEEGVDSYVPYAGKLKDNVESSTNKIKATMCACGSITLEEFKEKARLVVVSPTSIVEGGAHDVIRKDSDYNI
;
A
#
# COMPACT_ATOMS: atom_id res chain seq x y z
N GLU A 1 10.59 5.90 -11.42
CA GLU A 1 10.35 4.45 -11.54
C GLU A 1 11.51 3.86 -12.31
N GLY A 2 12.12 2.81 -11.78
CA GLY A 2 13.34 2.21 -12.35
C GLY A 2 13.12 1.19 -13.45
N SER A 3 11.92 1.11 -14.04
CA SER A 3 11.64 0.23 -15.17
C SER A 3 12.29 0.75 -16.46
N ASN A 4 12.67 -0.15 -17.35
CA ASN A 4 13.23 0.20 -18.66
C ASN A 4 12.21 0.95 -19.54
N ARG A 5 10.92 0.82 -19.24
CA ARG A 5 9.86 1.59 -19.89
C ARG A 5 9.82 3.05 -19.43
N ALA A 6 9.88 3.30 -18.12
CA ALA A 6 9.82 4.64 -17.57
C ALA A 6 11.10 5.45 -17.80
N ARG A 7 12.26 4.78 -17.83
CA ARG A 7 13.59 5.39 -18.07
C ARG A 7 13.87 6.60 -17.19
N ASN A 8 13.37 6.60 -15.96
CA ASN A 8 13.57 7.71 -15.03
C ASN A 8 14.94 7.57 -14.35
N TRP A 9 16.00 7.68 -15.15
CA TRP A 9 17.39 7.54 -14.69
C TRP A 9 17.83 8.73 -13.83
N GLN A 10 17.24 9.92 -13.99
CA GLN A 10 17.58 11.08 -13.14
C GLN A 10 17.26 10.85 -11.66
N ARG A 11 16.28 9.99 -11.33
CA ARG A 11 15.98 9.61 -9.95
C ARG A 11 17.11 8.78 -9.30
N TYR A 12 17.94 8.13 -10.11
CA TYR A 12 18.98 7.20 -9.69
C TYR A 12 20.38 7.67 -10.15
N ASP A 13 20.49 8.95 -10.52
CA ASP A 13 21.75 9.54 -10.94
C ASP A 13 22.67 9.68 -9.73
N ASP A 14 23.79 8.96 -9.77
CA ASP A 14 24.87 9.00 -8.76
C ASP A 14 25.92 10.09 -9.10
N GLY A 15 25.63 10.95 -10.07
CA GLY A 15 26.51 12.01 -10.54
C GLY A 15 27.54 11.53 -11.56
N GLN A 16 27.63 10.23 -11.85
CA GLN A 16 28.53 9.69 -12.87
C GLN A 16 27.88 9.75 -14.24
N HIS A 17 28.40 10.66 -15.07
CA HIS A 17 27.86 11.07 -16.37
C HIS A 17 27.65 9.92 -17.36
N SER A 18 26.47 9.29 -17.33
CA SER A 18 26.10 8.31 -18.36
C SER A 18 24.77 8.58 -19.05
N GLY A 19 23.94 9.49 -18.54
CA GLY A 19 22.69 9.92 -19.19
C GLY A 19 21.72 8.77 -19.52
N LYS A 20 21.89 7.61 -18.85
CA LYS A 20 21.19 6.35 -19.13
C LYS A 20 21.04 5.53 -17.85
N MET A 21 20.04 4.64 -17.82
CA MET A 21 19.87 3.66 -16.75
C MET A 21 21.07 2.68 -16.74
N VAL A 22 21.68 2.47 -15.57
CA VAL A 22 22.82 1.55 -15.40
C VAL A 22 22.34 0.09 -15.35
N PHE A 23 21.22 -0.17 -14.67
CA PHE A 23 20.49 -1.44 -14.67
C PHE A 23 19.00 -1.19 -14.34
N GLU A 24 18.13 -2.15 -14.61
CA GLU A 24 16.70 -2.05 -14.37
C GLU A 24 16.35 -2.40 -12.91
N GLU A 25 15.63 -1.49 -12.22
CA GLU A 25 15.22 -1.65 -10.81
C GLU A 25 13.70 -1.83 -10.63
N GLY A 26 12.93 -1.70 -11.71
CA GLY A 26 11.48 -1.85 -11.71
C GLY A 26 11.02 -2.79 -12.82
N VAL A 27 9.83 -3.37 -12.64
CA VAL A 27 9.20 -4.25 -13.63
C VAL A 27 7.99 -3.57 -14.27
N ASP A 28 7.68 -3.91 -15.53
CA ASP A 28 6.40 -3.56 -16.15
C ASP A 28 5.36 -4.64 -15.83
N SER A 29 4.13 -4.25 -15.51
CA SER A 29 3.10 -5.17 -15.00
C SER A 29 1.70 -4.63 -15.21
N TYR A 30 0.71 -5.52 -15.10
CA TYR A 30 -0.71 -5.17 -15.11
C TYR A 30 -1.28 -5.15 -13.69
N VAL A 31 -2.28 -4.30 -13.47
CA VAL A 31 -3.04 -4.23 -12.21
C VAL A 31 -4.55 -4.28 -12.51
N PRO A 32 -5.37 -4.82 -11.60
CA PRO A 32 -6.82 -4.84 -11.77
C PRO A 32 -7.41 -3.44 -11.90
N TYR A 33 -8.42 -3.28 -12.75
CA TYR A 33 -9.15 -2.01 -12.87
C TYR A 33 -10.02 -1.77 -11.63
N ALA A 34 -9.68 -0.73 -10.87
CA ALA A 34 -10.36 -0.41 -9.60
C ALA A 34 -11.51 0.61 -9.73
N GLY A 35 -11.85 1.08 -10.92
CA GLY A 35 -12.88 2.11 -11.12
C GLY A 35 -12.37 3.55 -10.98
N LYS A 36 -13.23 4.48 -10.55
CA LYS A 36 -12.92 5.92 -10.46
C LYS A 36 -12.06 6.22 -9.24
N LEU A 37 -11.14 7.18 -9.40
CA LEU A 37 -10.26 7.64 -8.32
C LEU A 37 -11.04 8.14 -7.10
N LYS A 38 -12.08 8.97 -7.31
CA LYS A 38 -12.87 9.57 -6.23
C LYS A 38 -13.41 8.50 -5.27
N ASP A 39 -14.03 7.47 -5.81
CA ASP A 39 -14.73 6.45 -5.01
C ASP A 39 -13.73 5.61 -4.20
N ASN A 40 -12.57 5.31 -4.77
CA ASN A 40 -11.49 4.57 -4.09
C ASN A 40 -10.81 5.41 -2.99
N VAL A 41 -10.56 6.69 -3.25
CA VAL A 41 -9.99 7.62 -2.26
C VAL A 41 -10.97 7.84 -1.11
N GLU A 42 -12.25 8.01 -1.41
CA GLU A 42 -13.30 8.17 -0.40
C GLU A 42 -13.40 6.92 0.49
N SER A 43 -13.45 5.71 -0.10
CA SER A 43 -13.46 4.45 0.66
C SER A 43 -12.22 4.29 1.55
N SER A 44 -11.04 4.57 1.00
CA SER A 44 -9.77 4.46 1.74
C SER A 44 -9.69 5.46 2.89
N THR A 45 -10.05 6.72 2.65
CA THR A 45 -10.01 7.77 3.68
C THR A 45 -11.05 7.56 4.77
N ASN A 46 -12.21 6.99 4.46
CA ASN A 46 -13.21 6.63 5.47
C ASN A 46 -12.67 5.55 6.43
N LYS A 47 -11.98 4.53 5.92
CA LYS A 47 -11.33 3.50 6.74
C LYS A 47 -10.23 4.09 7.63
N ILE A 48 -9.40 4.99 7.09
CA ILE A 48 -8.37 5.69 7.86
C ILE A 48 -9.00 6.49 9.01
N LYS A 49 -10.04 7.28 8.74
CA LYS A 49 -10.76 8.06 9.76
C LYS A 49 -11.37 7.16 10.85
N ALA A 50 -11.97 6.03 10.46
CA ALA A 50 -12.50 5.08 11.43
C ALA A 50 -11.41 4.54 12.37
N THR A 51 -10.24 4.20 11.84
CA THR A 51 -9.07 3.78 12.63
C THR A 51 -8.55 4.90 13.53
N MET A 52 -8.48 6.14 13.05
CA MET A 52 -8.09 7.29 13.88
C MET A 52 -9.02 7.47 15.07
N CYS A 53 -10.34 7.39 14.84
CA CYS A 53 -11.33 7.43 15.91
C CYS A 53 -11.19 6.26 16.89
N ALA A 54 -10.92 5.04 16.40
CA ALA A 54 -10.67 3.88 17.26
C ALA A 54 -9.42 4.05 18.14
N CYS A 55 -8.41 4.79 17.65
CA CYS A 55 -7.25 5.23 18.43
C CYS A 55 -7.50 6.52 19.24
N GLY A 56 -8.73 7.00 19.35
CA GLY A 56 -9.10 8.18 20.15
C GLY A 56 -8.55 9.50 19.60
N SER A 57 -8.41 9.61 18.27
CA SER A 57 -7.80 10.75 17.59
C SER A 57 -8.75 11.37 16.56
N ILE A 58 -8.84 12.71 16.53
CA ILE A 58 -9.62 13.45 15.51
C ILE A 58 -8.76 14.26 14.54
N THR A 59 -7.46 14.37 14.81
CA THR A 59 -6.45 14.98 13.93
C THR A 59 -5.31 14.02 13.64
N LEU A 60 -4.52 14.32 12.61
CA LEU A 60 -3.36 13.51 12.23
C LEU A 60 -2.23 13.62 13.28
N GLU A 61 -2.08 14.78 13.89
CA GLU A 61 -1.14 15.05 14.98
C GLU A 61 -1.46 14.18 16.19
N GLU A 62 -2.72 14.19 16.64
CA GLU A 62 -3.16 13.32 17.73
C GLU A 62 -2.96 11.85 17.41
N PHE A 63 -3.25 11.43 16.17
CA PHE A 63 -3.08 10.03 15.77
C PHE A 63 -1.62 9.59 15.83
N LYS A 64 -0.67 10.44 15.42
CA LYS A 64 0.76 10.15 15.52
C LYS A 64 1.22 10.00 16.97
N GLU A 65 0.63 10.75 17.90
CA GLU A 65 0.98 10.71 19.33
C GLU A 65 0.31 9.55 20.07
N LYS A 66 -0.98 9.28 19.78
CA LYS A 66 -1.81 8.32 20.52
C LYS A 66 -1.74 6.90 19.97
N ALA A 67 -1.39 6.71 18.69
CA ALA A 67 -1.36 5.38 18.08
C ALA A 67 -0.38 4.45 18.79
N ARG A 68 -0.82 3.23 19.08
CA ARG A 68 0.01 2.17 19.68
C ARG A 68 0.24 1.09 18.64
N LEU A 69 1.50 0.94 18.24
CA LEU A 69 1.92 -0.06 17.26
C LEU A 69 2.59 -1.23 17.96
N VAL A 70 2.28 -2.44 17.51
CA VAL A 70 2.88 -3.69 18.02
C VAL A 70 3.33 -4.55 16.85
N VAL A 71 4.44 -5.26 17.04
CA VAL A 71 4.89 -6.27 16.08
C VAL A 71 4.01 -7.50 16.22
N VAL A 72 3.59 -8.06 15.08
CA VAL A 72 2.78 -9.27 15.01
C VAL A 72 3.58 -10.41 14.40
N SER A 73 3.36 -11.63 14.88
CA SER A 73 3.99 -12.83 14.34
C SER A 73 3.31 -13.26 13.02
N PRO A 74 3.97 -14.08 12.18
CA PRO A 74 3.31 -14.66 11.01
C PRO A 74 2.02 -15.41 11.34
N THR A 75 1.97 -16.12 12.47
CA THR A 75 0.76 -16.83 12.93
C THR A 75 -0.37 -15.86 13.28
N SER A 76 -0.04 -14.74 13.93
CA SER A 76 -1.03 -13.69 14.27
C SER A 76 -1.61 -13.00 13.03
N ILE A 77 -0.88 -12.99 11.90
CA ILE A 77 -1.42 -12.48 10.62
C ILE A 77 -2.51 -13.42 10.09
N VAL A 78 -2.31 -14.74 10.19
CA VAL A 78 -3.33 -15.73 9.82
C VAL A 78 -4.56 -15.58 10.70
N GLU A 79 -4.35 -15.44 12.01
CA GLU A 79 -5.41 -15.20 13.00
C GLU A 79 -6.20 -13.90 12.73
N GLY A 80 -5.54 -12.83 12.28
CA GLY A 80 -6.22 -11.56 11.97
C GLY A 80 -7.14 -11.63 10.73
N GLY A 81 -6.95 -12.62 9.86
CA GLY A 81 -7.82 -12.88 8.73
C GLY A 81 -9.06 -13.70 9.11
N ALA A 82 -9.98 -13.89 8.16
CA ALA A 82 -11.06 -14.86 8.32
C ALA A 82 -10.48 -16.28 8.31
N HIS A 83 -10.64 -17.02 9.40
CA HIS A 83 -10.16 -18.38 9.59
C HIS A 83 -11.28 -19.28 10.16
N ASP A 84 -11.16 -20.59 9.94
CA ASP A 84 -12.10 -21.64 10.42
C ASP A 84 -13.57 -21.49 9.97
N VAL A 85 -13.80 -20.80 8.86
CA VAL A 85 -15.14 -20.59 8.27
C VAL A 85 -15.12 -20.66 6.74
N ILE A 86 -16.25 -21.08 6.15
CA ILE A 86 -16.44 -21.03 4.70
C ILE A 86 -16.97 -19.63 4.34
N ARG A 87 -16.16 -18.86 3.61
CA ARG A 87 -16.56 -17.53 3.13
C ARG A 87 -17.45 -17.67 1.89
N LYS A 88 -18.66 -17.10 1.99
CA LYS A 88 -19.63 -17.08 0.88
C LYS A 88 -19.09 -16.35 -0.36
N ASP A 89 -18.47 -15.20 -0.14
CA ASP A 89 -17.88 -14.37 -1.19
C ASP A 89 -16.37 -14.63 -1.20
N SER A 90 -15.99 -15.81 -1.68
CA SER A 90 -14.61 -16.06 -2.07
C SER A 90 -14.52 -15.63 -3.53
N ASP A 91 -14.12 -14.38 -3.77
CA ASP A 91 -13.70 -13.97 -5.10
C ASP A 91 -12.57 -14.92 -5.52
N TYR A 92 -12.91 -15.90 -6.36
CA TYR A 92 -11.95 -16.67 -7.13
C TYR A 92 -11.24 -15.68 -8.06
N ASN A 93 -10.22 -14.99 -7.54
CA ASN A 93 -9.29 -14.25 -8.35
C ASN A 93 -8.30 -15.27 -8.94
N ILE A 94 -8.49 -15.54 -10.23
CA ILE A 94 -7.44 -16.04 -11.13
C ILE A 94 -6.32 -15.01 -11.20
#